data_AF-A0A7I7KXN0-F1
#
_entry.id   AF-A0A7I7KXN0-F1
#
_cell.length_a   1.000
_cell.length_b   1.000
_cell.length_c   1.000
_cell.angle_alpha   90.00
_cell.angle_beta   90.00
_cell.angle_gamma   90.00
#
_symmetry.space_group_name_H-M   'P 1'
#
loop_
_entity.id
_entity.type
_entity.pdbx_description
1 polymer ?
#
loop_
_entity_poly.entity_id
_entity_poly.type
_entity_poly.pdbx_seq_one_letter_code
_entity_poly.pdbx_strand_id
1 'polypeptide(L)'
;MTRKPKDATWIGPWEDGRRLFDGQRWTVEHTTHNGRSYPITVAVIGKQDLDGRIQRRIAVDIPGDPITTAEACQVVEALTAAIATADTDPILQDRSRTSAPPASGRPEEWDPPITYSDVG
;
A
#
# COMPACT_ATOMS: atom_id res chain seq x y z
N MET A 1 16.96 12.25 -15.06
CA MET A 1 15.67 12.12 -15.75
C MET A 1 14.67 11.51 -14.78
N THR A 2 13.80 12.32 -14.18
CA THR A 2 12.82 11.84 -13.18
C THR A 2 11.69 11.09 -13.89
N ARG A 3 11.50 9.82 -13.49
CA ARG A 3 10.53 8.91 -14.09
C ARG A 3 9.14 9.19 -13.52
N LYS A 4 8.10 9.08 -14.35
CA LYS A 4 6.71 9.00 -13.87
C LYS A 4 6.55 7.90 -12.80
N PRO A 5 5.54 7.99 -11.92
CA PRO A 5 5.17 6.88 -11.05
C PRO A 5 5.07 5.57 -11.84
N LYS A 6 5.44 4.45 -11.22
CA LYS A 6 5.60 3.15 -11.88
C LYS A 6 4.36 2.72 -12.67
N ASP A 7 3.19 2.99 -12.12
CA ASP A 7 1.89 2.58 -12.66
C ASP A 7 1.12 3.75 -13.30
N ALA A 8 1.84 4.79 -13.72
CA ALA A 8 1.25 5.95 -14.38
C ALA A 8 1.39 5.89 -15.91
N THR A 9 0.47 6.51 -16.64
CA THR A 9 0.47 6.71 -18.09
C THR A 9 0.47 8.20 -18.40
N TRP A 10 1.29 8.65 -19.34
CA TRP A 10 1.30 10.06 -19.73
C TRP A 10 0.03 10.40 -20.52
N ILE A 11 -0.58 11.54 -20.19
CA ILE A 11 -1.72 12.09 -20.92
C ILE A 11 -1.21 13.25 -21.76
N GLY A 12 -1.20 13.06 -23.07
CA GLY A 12 -0.86 14.11 -24.02
C GLY A 12 0.63 14.52 -24.07
N PRO A 13 0.94 15.56 -24.86
CA PRO A 13 2.27 16.13 -24.98
C PRO A 13 2.62 17.01 -23.77
N TRP A 14 3.84 17.56 -23.79
CA TRP A 14 4.19 18.68 -22.91
C TRP A 14 3.49 19.95 -23.38
N GLU A 15 2.87 20.69 -22.47
CA GLU A 15 2.25 21.99 -22.73
C GLU A 15 2.66 22.96 -21.63
N ASP A 16 3.08 24.18 -21.97
CA ASP A 16 3.56 25.19 -21.02
C ASP A 16 4.59 24.70 -19.99
N GLY A 17 5.45 23.77 -20.40
CA GLY A 17 6.46 23.20 -19.51
C GLY A 17 5.91 22.27 -18.42
N ARG A 18 4.73 21.69 -18.65
CA ARG A 18 4.11 20.67 -17.80
C ARG A 18 3.56 19.53 -18.65
N ARG A 19 3.48 18.33 -18.09
CA ARG A 19 2.85 17.16 -18.73
C ARG A 19 2.00 16.42 -17.72
N LEU A 20 0.77 16.10 -18.10
CA LEU A 20 -0.17 15.38 -17.24
C LEU A 20 0.10 13.88 -17.30
N PHE A 21 -0.15 13.18 -16.20
CA PHE A 21 -0.21 11.73 -16.18
C PHE A 21 -1.46 11.27 -15.44
N ASP A 22 -1.90 10.11 -15.87
CA ASP A 22 -2.85 9.27 -15.21
C ASP A 22 -2.14 8.24 -14.37
N GLY A 23 -2.63 7.92 -13.18
CA GLY A 23 -2.07 6.92 -12.30
C GLY A 23 -2.99 5.72 -12.16
N GLN A 24 -2.84 5.01 -11.05
CA GLN A 24 -3.70 3.89 -10.70
C GLN A 24 -5.13 4.38 -10.46
N ARG A 25 -6.09 3.56 -10.89
CA ARG A 25 -7.51 3.73 -10.62
C ARG A 25 -8.08 2.53 -9.88
N TRP A 26 -9.10 2.80 -9.09
CA TRP A 26 -9.90 1.81 -8.39
C TRP A 26 -11.37 2.19 -8.43
N THR A 27 -12.23 1.18 -8.44
CA THR A 27 -13.67 1.34 -8.23
C THR A 27 -14.00 0.82 -6.84
N VAL A 28 -14.69 1.64 -6.05
CA VAL A 28 -15.15 1.32 -4.71
C VAL A 28 -16.67 1.29 -4.75
N GLU A 29 -17.25 0.13 -4.48
CA GLU A 29 -18.70 0.00 -4.35
C GLU A 29 -19.16 0.74 -3.10
N HIS A 30 -20.09 1.68 -3.27
CA HIS A 30 -20.66 2.45 -2.17
C HIS A 30 -22.19 2.40 -2.24
N THR A 31 -22.81 2.02 -1.12
CA THR A 31 -24.26 2.10 -0.96
C THR A 31 -24.59 3.39 -0.22
N THR A 32 -25.23 4.33 -0.90
CA THR A 32 -25.64 5.62 -0.34
C THR A 32 -26.72 5.47 0.72
N HIS A 33 -26.97 6.53 1.48
CA HIS A 33 -27.95 6.50 2.59
C HIS A 33 -29.36 6.10 2.13
N ASN A 34 -29.71 6.37 0.87
CA ASN A 34 -30.99 6.03 0.26
C ASN A 34 -31.06 4.59 -0.29
N GLY A 35 -30.04 3.76 0.01
CA GLY A 35 -29.99 2.35 -0.37
C GLY A 35 -29.59 2.09 -1.82
N ARG A 36 -29.13 3.10 -2.56
CA ARG A 36 -28.65 2.92 -3.94
C ARG A 36 -27.15 2.65 -3.94
N SER A 37 -26.73 1.68 -4.74
CA SER A 37 -25.32 1.41 -4.96
C SER A 37 -24.81 2.24 -6.14
N TYR A 38 -23.77 3.04 -5.90
CA TYR A 38 -23.03 3.74 -6.93
C TYR A 38 -21.54 3.40 -6.82
N PRO A 39 -20.87 3.09 -7.94
CA PRO A 39 -19.44 2.86 -7.94
C PRO A 39 -18.70 4.19 -7.83
N ILE A 40 -17.97 4.42 -6.74
CA ILE A 40 -17.05 5.55 -6.60
C ILE A 40 -15.76 5.21 -7.33
N THR A 41 -15.33 6.07 -8.25
CA THR A 41 -14.03 5.92 -8.91
C THR A 41 -12.99 6.76 -8.19
N VAL A 42 -11.93 6.13 -7.70
CA VAL A 42 -10.78 6.80 -7.10
C VAL A 42 -9.61 6.66 -8.06
N ALA A 43 -8.99 7.78 -8.42
CA ALA A 43 -7.87 7.82 -9.36
C ALA A 43 -6.72 8.65 -8.78
N VAL A 44 -5.49 8.17 -8.95
CA VAL A 44 -4.32 9.03 -8.83
C VAL A 44 -4.15 9.75 -10.15
N ILE A 45 -4.15 11.07 -10.14
CA ILE A 45 -3.77 11.88 -11.30
C ILE A 45 -2.59 12.76 -10.95
N GLY A 46 -1.91 13.32 -11.94
CA GLY A 46 -0.87 14.27 -11.63
C GLY A 46 -0.29 14.98 -12.82
N LYS A 47 0.74 15.77 -12.52
CA LYS A 47 1.54 16.48 -13.52
C LYS A 47 3.02 16.41 -13.17
N GLN A 48 3.83 16.48 -14.21
CA GLN A 48 5.26 16.71 -14.13
C GLN A 48 5.56 18.11 -14.67
N ASP A 49 6.31 18.89 -13.92
CA ASP A 49 6.86 20.17 -14.38
C ASP A 49 8.25 19.92 -15.05
N LEU A 50 8.71 20.82 -15.92
CA LEU A 50 9.98 20.67 -16.68
C LEU A 50 11.21 20.45 -15.78
N ASP A 51 11.19 21.00 -14.56
CA ASP A 51 12.23 20.81 -13.55
C ASP A 51 12.23 19.41 -12.92
N GLY A 52 11.31 18.55 -13.35
CA GLY A 52 11.17 17.18 -12.89
C GLY A 52 10.33 17.03 -11.63
N ARG A 53 9.77 18.11 -11.07
CA ARG A 53 8.83 18.03 -9.94
C ARG A 53 7.56 17.29 -10.37
N ILE A 54 7.12 16.39 -9.51
CA ILE A 54 5.89 15.61 -9.70
C ILE A 54 4.86 16.07 -8.68
N GLN A 55 3.70 16.47 -9.15
CA GLN A 55 2.54 16.76 -8.32
C GLN A 55 1.50 15.67 -8.53
N ARG A 56 1.08 14.99 -7.44
CA ARG A 56 0.04 13.96 -7.44
C ARG A 56 -1.21 14.50 -6.76
N ARG A 57 -2.37 14.10 -7.25
CA ARG A 57 -3.69 14.40 -6.66
C ARG A 57 -4.52 13.13 -6.67
N ILE A 58 -5.37 12.99 -5.66
CA ILE A 58 -6.43 11.97 -5.67
C ILE A 58 -7.67 12.62 -6.24
N ALA A 59 -8.16 12.08 -7.35
CA ALA A 59 -9.46 12.42 -7.92
C ALA A 59 -10.46 11.37 -7.45
N VAL A 60 -11.58 11.83 -6.91
CA VAL A 60 -12.70 10.99 -6.51
C VAL A 60 -13.87 11.41 -7.38
N ASP A 61 -14.31 10.51 -8.25
CA ASP A 61 -15.46 10.68 -9.12
C ASP A 61 -16.62 9.83 -8.59
N ILE A 62 -17.78 10.46 -8.40
CA ILE A 62 -18.94 9.84 -7.78
C ILE A 62 -20.09 10.06 -8.76
N PRO A 63 -20.56 9.00 -9.45
CA PRO A 63 -21.64 9.13 -10.40
C PRO A 63 -22.97 9.36 -9.66
N GLY A 64 -23.69 10.43 -10.00
CA GLY A 64 -25.02 10.70 -9.45
C GLY A 64 -25.22 12.15 -9.01
N ASP A 65 -26.15 12.34 -8.07
CA ASP A 65 -26.43 13.62 -7.40
C ASP A 65 -25.20 14.12 -6.62
N PRO A 66 -25.06 15.44 -6.40
CA PRO A 66 -23.96 16.00 -5.63
C PRO A 66 -23.87 15.35 -4.24
N ILE A 67 -22.66 14.95 -3.84
CA ILE A 67 -22.44 14.34 -2.52
C ILE A 67 -22.83 15.30 -1.40
N THR A 68 -23.43 14.74 -0.36
CA THR A 68 -23.64 15.45 0.89
C THR A 68 -22.32 15.58 1.65
N THR A 69 -22.22 16.58 2.54
CA THR A 69 -21.06 16.72 3.44
C THR A 69 -20.82 15.46 4.27
N ALA A 70 -21.87 14.75 4.65
CA ALA A 70 -21.77 13.51 5.44
C ALA A 70 -21.10 12.38 4.65
N GLU A 71 -21.45 12.22 3.37
CA GLU A 71 -20.84 11.22 2.49
C GLU A 71 -19.36 11.55 2.21
N ALA A 72 -19.03 12.84 2.04
CA ALA A 72 -17.63 13.28 1.95
C ALA A 72 -16.83 12.89 3.21
N CYS A 73 -17.39 13.09 4.41
CA CYS A 73 -16.77 12.69 5.66
C CYS A 73 -16.58 11.17 5.77
N GLN A 74 -17.57 10.37 5.35
CA GLN A 74 -17.45 8.91 5.35
C GLN A 74 -16.33 8.42 4.41
N VAL A 75 -16.17 9.03 3.24
CA VAL A 75 -15.06 8.71 2.33
C VAL A 75 -13.71 9.04 2.98
N VAL A 76 -13.59 10.18 3.66
CA VAL A 76 -12.37 10.57 4.39
C VAL A 76 -12.06 9.60 5.53
N GLU A 77 -13.07 9.19 6.30
CA GLU A 77 -12.91 8.21 7.38
C GLU A 77 -12.49 6.85 6.83
N ALA A 78 -13.13 6.36 5.77
CA ALA A 78 -12.79 5.10 5.12
C ALA A 78 -11.35 5.11 4.59
N LEU A 79 -10.92 6.21 3.96
CA LEU A 79 -9.54 6.38 3.50
C LEU A 79 -8.55 6.42 4.68
N THR A 80 -8.90 7.09 5.77
CA THR A 80 -8.07 7.15 6.98
C THR A 80 -7.92 5.77 7.63
N ALA A 81 -9.02 5.01 7.72
CA ALA A 81 -9.00 3.65 8.23
C ALA A 81 -8.17 2.71 7.33
N ALA A 82 -8.29 2.83 6.02
CA ALA A 82 -7.50 2.05 5.07
C ALA A 82 -5.99 2.31 5.23
N ILE A 83 -5.59 3.58 5.45
CA ILE A 83 -4.19 3.93 5.73
C ILE A 83 -3.71 3.25 7.02
N ALA A 84 -4.51 3.30 8.10
CA ALA A 84 -4.16 2.64 9.35
C ALA A 84 -3.97 1.12 9.22
N THR A 85 -4.75 0.47 8.32
CA THR A 85 -4.57 -0.95 8.03
C THR A 85 -3.37 -1.26 7.13
N ALA A 86 -2.96 -0.32 6.27
CA ALA A 86 -1.81 -0.49 5.38
C ALA A 86 -0.46 -0.46 6.12
N ASP A 87 -0.39 0.24 7.25
CA ASP A 87 0.79 0.23 8.14
C ASP A 87 0.92 -1.09 8.94
N THR A 88 -0.10 -1.95 8.92
CA THR A 88 -0.04 -3.29 9.51
C THR A 88 0.43 -4.28 8.44
N ASP A 89 1.71 -4.22 8.09
CA ASP A 89 2.35 -5.28 7.30
C ASP A 89 2.67 -6.46 8.25
N PRO A 90 1.94 -7.60 8.19
CA PRO A 90 2.19 -8.73 9.10
C PRO A 90 3.58 -9.35 8.92
N ILE A 91 4.28 -9.00 7.83
CA ILE A 91 5.61 -9.54 7.49
C ILE A 91 6.72 -8.87 8.35
N LEU A 92 6.46 -7.73 8.98
CA LEU A 92 7.46 -7.06 9.85
C LEU A 92 7.34 -7.42 11.34
N GLN A 93 6.21 -7.99 11.80
CA GLN A 93 6.04 -8.35 13.22
C GLN A 93 6.73 -9.67 13.63
N ASP A 94 7.06 -10.54 12.68
CA ASP A 94 7.78 -11.79 12.96
C ASP A 94 9.24 -11.54 13.34
N ARG A 95 9.86 -10.47 12.81
CA ARG A 95 11.27 -10.13 13.08
C ARG A 95 11.49 -9.43 14.43
N SER A 96 10.45 -8.83 15.00
CA SER A 96 10.55 -8.19 16.32
C SER A 96 10.37 -9.18 17.48
N ARG A 97 9.95 -10.41 17.20
CA ARG A 97 9.76 -11.47 18.19
C ARG A 97 10.90 -12.50 18.17
N THR A 98 12.11 -12.09 17.82
CA THR A 98 13.32 -12.90 18.05
C THR A 98 14.49 -11.99 18.39
N SER A 99 14.50 -11.51 19.64
CA SER A 99 15.69 -10.93 20.26
C SER A 99 15.57 -11.09 21.77
N ALA A 100 15.83 -12.31 22.24
CA ALA A 100 16.35 -12.56 23.57
C ALA A 100 17.22 -13.83 23.48
N PRO A 101 18.55 -13.75 23.67
CA PRO A 101 19.34 -14.96 23.89
C PRO A 101 19.00 -15.52 25.28
N PRO A 102 18.73 -16.82 25.45
CA PRO A 102 18.68 -17.39 26.79
C PRO A 102 20.07 -17.32 27.40
N ALA A 103 20.15 -16.69 28.56
CA ALA A 103 21.34 -16.64 29.39
C ALA A 103 21.71 -18.08 29.84
N SER A 104 22.95 -18.46 29.53
CA SER A 104 23.85 -19.33 30.30
C SER A 104 23.24 -20.56 31.01
N GLY A 105 23.47 -21.75 30.45
CA GLY A 105 23.20 -23.03 31.10
C GLY A 105 23.97 -24.19 30.47
N ARG A 106 25.24 -24.34 30.86
CA ARG A 106 26.16 -25.50 30.75
C ARG A 106 26.45 -26.12 29.35
N PRO A 107 27.71 -26.51 29.08
CA PRO A 107 28.08 -27.15 27.82
C PRO A 107 27.53 -28.57 27.74
N GLU A 108 26.94 -28.85 26.58
CA GLU A 108 26.39 -30.10 26.09
C GLU A 108 27.42 -31.23 26.19
N GLU A 109 27.07 -32.26 26.96
CA GLU A 109 27.75 -33.53 27.08
C GLU A 109 27.67 -34.24 25.73
N TRP A 110 28.80 -34.29 25.02
CA TRP A 110 28.92 -34.96 23.73
C TRP A 110 28.89 -36.47 23.94
N ASP A 111 27.77 -37.13 23.61
CA ASP A 111 27.72 -38.58 23.45
C ASP A 111 28.41 -38.97 22.13
N PRO A 112 29.54 -39.70 22.15
CA PRO A 112 30.23 -40.09 20.92
C PRO A 112 29.45 -41.17 20.15
N PRO A 113 29.55 -41.20 18.80
CA PRO A 113 28.91 -42.23 18.00
C PRO A 113 29.52 -43.62 18.29
N ILE A 114 28.65 -44.62 18.42
CA ILE A 114 28.98 -46.04 18.56
C ILE A 114 29.97 -46.46 17.46
N THR A 115 31.17 -46.88 17.85
CA THR A 115 32.12 -47.52 16.92
C THR A 115 31.83 -49.02 16.83
N TYR A 116 31.63 -49.49 15.61
CA TYR A 116 31.46 -50.90 15.25
C TYR A 116 32.82 -51.58 15.22
N SER A 117 33.15 -52.35 16.26
CA SER A 117 34.23 -53.32 16.26
C SER A 117 33.79 -54.52 17.09
N ASP A 118 33.12 -55.49 16.47
CA ASP A 118 33.31 -56.94 16.67
C ASP A 118 32.23 -57.73 15.89
N VAL A 119 32.47 -57.94 14.60
CA VAL A 119 32.03 -59.16 13.90
C VAL A 119 33.15 -59.49 12.92
N GLY A 120 34.02 -60.36 13.39
CA GLY A 120 35.20 -60.87 12.70
C GLY A 120 36.04 -61.69 13.65
#